data_AF-A0A9D0VJU6-F1
#
_entry.id   AF-A0A9D0VJU6-F1
#
_cell.length_a   1.000
_cell.length_b   1.000
_cell.length_c   1.000
_cell.angle_alpha   90.00
_cell.angle_beta   90.00
_cell.angle_gamma   90.00
#
_symmetry.space_group_name_H-M   'P 1'
#
loop_
_entity.id
_entity.type
_entity.pdbx_description
1 polymer ?
#
loop_
_entity_poly.entity_id
_entity_poly.type
_entity_poly.pdbx_seq_one_letter_code
_entity_poly.pdbx_strand_id
1 'polypeptide(L)'
;MKRFHVTASLVVLVVAAAAIAPMLTPRPSTSEPTPPIDELAAEIVTPGNKPAATAVAGPEEAARIELVFVLDTTGSMSGLIEGAKETIWSVVNDFSSQKPQPEIRVGLVAYRDRGDIYVTEVLPLTDDLDAVYARLSRLVAGGGGDGPESVARGLLDGVEQQPWTRDRPRVYRSLFLVGDAPDKEYADEPSLEEIVGRARQADIYVNAIQCGSMGAVTAQFEAIAQGGGGVYTAVAQDGAVERLTSPMDGALERLERELSSTALSWGSVDEKRATNGKLELLKGTSLSTKASRLSVLSKRGGKMVTAEGKGDLLDDLASGSASLGSISEEELPDVLAGLDPAARRAEIERRQRRRATLQDEVDRLVAERDAWLRRERTRRARGEDARYDREVVDSSLEKLRNLGYIE
;
A
#
# COMPACT_ATOMS: atom_id res chain seq x y z
N MET A 1 35.08 55.07 -1.75
CA MET A 1 34.71 53.81 -1.07
C MET A 1 34.72 52.70 -2.11
N LYS A 2 35.90 52.22 -2.52
CA LYS A 2 36.49 50.90 -2.19
C LYS A 2 35.50 49.72 -2.30
N ARG A 3 35.43 49.12 -3.50
CA ARG A 3 34.97 47.74 -3.72
C ARG A 3 36.18 46.81 -3.47
N PHE A 4 36.08 45.93 -2.48
CA PHE A 4 37.07 44.88 -2.23
C PHE A 4 36.80 43.68 -3.15
N HIS A 5 37.80 43.30 -3.95
CA HIS A 5 37.91 41.98 -4.54
C HIS A 5 38.72 41.11 -3.57
N VAL A 6 38.16 39.98 -3.15
CA VAL A 6 38.91 38.93 -2.44
C VAL A 6 38.90 37.69 -3.32
N THR A 7 40.09 37.34 -3.79
CA THR A 7 40.46 36.13 -4.51
C THR A 7 40.47 34.94 -3.55
N ALA A 8 39.71 33.88 -3.85
CA ALA A 8 39.85 32.57 -3.20
C ALA A 8 40.61 31.63 -4.13
N SER A 9 41.81 31.21 -3.71
CA SER A 9 42.64 30.23 -4.41
C SER A 9 42.16 28.81 -4.11
N LEU A 10 41.94 28.05 -5.17
CA LEU A 10 41.60 26.62 -5.17
C LEU A 10 42.90 25.80 -4.97
N VAL A 11 43.02 25.11 -3.84
CA VAL A 11 44.10 24.14 -3.59
C VAL A 11 43.58 22.75 -3.94
N VAL A 12 44.11 22.18 -5.02
CA VAL A 12 43.91 20.79 -5.43
C VAL A 12 44.98 19.95 -4.71
N LEU A 13 44.57 19.07 -3.80
CA LEU A 13 45.44 18.08 -3.16
C LEU A 13 45.17 16.71 -3.80
N VAL A 14 46.12 16.25 -4.62
CA VAL A 14 46.19 14.88 -5.14
C VAL A 14 46.99 14.05 -4.15
N VAL A 15 46.38 13.04 -3.54
CA VAL A 15 47.08 12.02 -2.75
C VAL A 15 46.91 10.68 -3.44
N ALA A 16 48.03 10.16 -3.96
CA ALA A 16 48.16 8.82 -4.48
C ALA A 16 48.40 7.84 -3.32
N ALA A 17 47.65 6.75 -3.25
CA ALA A 17 47.90 5.64 -2.33
C ALA A 17 48.10 4.35 -3.14
N ALA A 18 49.26 3.74 -2.90
CA ALA A 18 49.80 2.59 -3.61
C ALA A 18 49.16 1.26 -3.18
N ALA A 19 49.09 0.34 -4.14
CA ALA A 19 48.66 -1.04 -3.98
C ALA A 19 49.69 -1.89 -3.24
N ILE A 20 49.23 -2.73 -2.30
CA ILE A 20 49.96 -3.92 -1.82
C ILE A 20 48.93 -5.05 -1.67
N ALA A 21 49.08 -6.10 -2.48
CA ALA A 21 48.38 -7.38 -2.37
C ALA A 21 49.35 -8.45 -1.83
N PRO A 22 48.83 -9.49 -1.14
CA PRO A 22 49.50 -10.77 -1.12
C PRO A 22 48.60 -11.91 -1.65
N MET A 23 49.05 -12.52 -2.75
CA MET A 23 48.92 -13.95 -3.07
C MET A 23 49.65 -14.77 -1.97
N LEU A 24 49.43 -16.05 -1.65
CA LEU A 24 48.70 -17.20 -2.21
C LEU A 24 48.67 -18.25 -1.07
N THR A 25 47.69 -19.16 -1.04
CA THR A 25 47.92 -20.63 -1.08
C THR A 25 46.58 -21.36 -1.12
N PRO A 26 46.41 -22.40 -1.96
CA PRO A 26 45.24 -23.27 -1.95
C PRO A 26 45.45 -24.48 -1.03
N ARG A 27 44.38 -25.00 -0.42
CA ARG A 27 44.35 -26.31 0.24
C ARG A 27 43.05 -27.06 -0.14
N PRO A 28 43.04 -28.40 -0.05
CA PRO A 28 42.49 -29.28 -1.07
C PRO A 28 41.09 -29.82 -0.76
N SER A 29 40.50 -30.36 -1.82
CA SER A 29 39.27 -31.15 -1.91
C SER A 29 39.19 -32.32 -0.92
N THR A 30 38.02 -32.50 -0.32
CA THR A 30 37.52 -33.81 0.14
C THR A 30 36.06 -33.94 -0.26
N SER A 31 35.84 -34.54 -1.43
CA SER A 31 34.62 -35.25 -1.82
C SER A 31 34.50 -36.54 -1.01
N GLU A 32 33.31 -36.85 -0.50
CA GLU A 32 32.92 -38.21 -0.08
C GLU A 32 31.38 -38.31 0.02
N PRO A 33 30.78 -39.52 0.00
CA PRO A 33 30.16 -40.06 -1.21
C PRO A 33 28.67 -40.42 -1.06
N THR A 34 27.98 -40.53 -2.19
CA THR A 34 26.63 -41.11 -2.31
C THR A 34 26.68 -42.65 -2.17
N PRO A 35 25.84 -43.29 -1.35
CA PRO A 35 25.61 -44.73 -1.40
C PRO A 35 24.44 -45.11 -2.33
N PRO A 36 24.36 -46.39 -2.75
CA PRO A 36 24.10 -46.77 -4.14
C PRO A 36 22.66 -47.19 -4.45
N ILE A 37 22.37 -47.22 -5.76
CA ILE A 37 21.17 -47.78 -6.37
C ILE A 37 21.45 -49.24 -6.76
N ASP A 38 20.63 -50.16 -6.27
CA ASP A 38 20.42 -51.55 -6.71
C ASP A 38 19.04 -51.95 -6.13
N GLU A 39 18.12 -52.69 -6.74
CA GLU A 39 18.05 -53.41 -8.00
C GLU A 39 16.57 -53.91 -8.10
N LEU A 40 16.05 -54.09 -9.32
CA LEU A 40 14.95 -55.03 -9.69
C LEU A 40 13.54 -54.84 -9.07
N ALA A 41 12.41 -55.00 -9.76
CA ALA A 41 12.13 -55.65 -11.03
C ALA A 41 10.87 -55.01 -11.65
N ALA A 42 10.81 -55.11 -12.98
CA ALA A 42 9.64 -54.83 -13.78
C ALA A 42 8.52 -55.84 -13.53
N GLU A 43 7.27 -55.36 -13.49
CA GLU A 43 6.12 -56.14 -13.93
C GLU A 43 5.16 -55.24 -14.70
N ILE A 44 4.74 -55.73 -15.87
CA ILE A 44 4.00 -55.02 -16.92
C ILE A 44 2.50 -55.29 -16.72
N VAL A 45 1.66 -54.25 -16.58
CA VAL A 45 0.22 -54.30 -16.97
C VAL A 45 -0.23 -52.94 -17.52
N THR A 46 -0.99 -53.01 -18.62
CA THR A 46 -1.47 -52.02 -19.61
C THR A 46 -2.40 -50.88 -19.13
N PRO A 47 -2.68 -49.84 -19.98
CA PRO A 47 -3.12 -48.52 -19.55
C PRO A 47 -4.64 -48.40 -19.35
N GLY A 48 -5.04 -47.68 -18.29
CA GLY A 48 -6.43 -47.33 -17.99
C GLY A 48 -6.52 -45.89 -17.50
N ASN A 49 -7.21 -45.06 -18.27
CA ASN A 49 -7.33 -43.62 -18.20
C ASN A 49 -8.08 -43.11 -16.93
N LYS A 50 -7.44 -42.32 -16.05
CA LYS A 50 -8.07 -41.31 -15.16
C LYS A 50 -7.01 -40.33 -14.62
N PRO A 51 -7.30 -39.01 -14.45
CA PRO A 51 -6.27 -37.98 -14.30
C PRO A 51 -5.48 -38.15 -13.00
N ALA A 52 -4.17 -37.94 -13.11
CA ALA A 52 -3.24 -37.90 -12.00
C ALA A 52 -3.67 -36.82 -11.00
N ALA A 53 -3.99 -37.26 -9.78
CA ALA A 53 -3.93 -36.41 -8.60
C ALA A 53 -2.47 -35.94 -8.49
N THR A 54 -2.25 -34.67 -8.83
CA THR A 54 -0.91 -34.07 -8.80
C THR A 54 -0.67 -33.53 -7.39
N ALA A 55 0.38 -34.10 -6.78
CA ALA A 55 1.27 -33.54 -5.78
C ALA A 55 0.70 -32.60 -4.71
N VAL A 56 0.87 -33.02 -3.46
CA VAL A 56 0.74 -32.19 -2.25
C VAL A 56 1.72 -31.03 -2.38
N ALA A 57 1.20 -29.82 -2.61
CA ALA A 57 1.99 -28.60 -2.67
C ALA A 57 2.55 -28.28 -1.27
N GLY A 58 3.80 -27.79 -1.22
CA GLY A 58 4.30 -27.05 -0.05
C GLY A 58 3.41 -25.81 0.23
N PRO A 59 3.65 -25.05 1.31
CA PRO A 59 2.82 -23.90 1.63
C PRO A 59 2.75 -22.97 0.41
N GLU A 60 1.55 -22.85 -0.16
CA GLU A 60 1.29 -22.09 -1.38
C GLU A 60 1.67 -20.62 -1.11
N GLU A 61 2.60 -20.06 -1.89
CA GLU A 61 3.06 -18.67 -1.73
C GLU A 61 1.86 -17.72 -1.76
N ALA A 62 1.69 -16.89 -0.73
CA ALA A 62 0.52 -16.02 -0.57
C ALA A 62 0.29 -15.17 -1.83
N ALA A 63 -0.97 -15.06 -2.25
CA ALA A 63 -1.34 -14.23 -3.38
C ALA A 63 -0.93 -12.77 -3.11
N ARG A 64 -0.37 -12.11 -4.12
CA ARG A 64 -0.04 -10.69 -4.07
C ARG A 64 -1.11 -9.89 -4.79
N ILE A 65 -1.58 -8.83 -4.17
CA ILE A 65 -2.58 -7.93 -4.72
C ILE A 65 -1.96 -6.54 -4.76
N GLU A 66 -1.83 -6.01 -5.97
CA GLU A 66 -1.27 -4.69 -6.25
C GLU A 66 -2.41 -3.77 -6.69
N LEU A 67 -2.66 -2.73 -5.90
CA LEU A 67 -3.73 -1.76 -6.14
C LEU A 67 -3.11 -0.39 -6.40
N VAL A 68 -3.35 0.20 -7.57
CA VAL A 68 -2.93 1.56 -7.88
C VAL A 68 -4.16 2.45 -8.01
N PHE A 69 -4.21 3.54 -7.25
CA PHE A 69 -5.28 4.52 -7.36
C PHE A 69 -4.79 5.76 -8.11
N VAL A 70 -5.40 6.05 -9.24
CA VAL A 70 -5.19 7.26 -10.04
C VAL A 70 -6.28 8.25 -9.64
N LEU A 71 -5.93 9.23 -8.81
CA LEU A 71 -6.86 10.13 -8.14
C LEU A 71 -6.79 11.54 -8.73
N ASP A 72 -7.93 12.03 -9.17
CA ASP A 72 -8.16 13.43 -9.51
C ASP A 72 -8.02 14.31 -8.26
N THR A 73 -7.16 15.33 -8.37
CA THR A 73 -6.92 16.31 -7.29
C THR A 73 -7.12 17.76 -7.77
N THR A 74 -7.91 17.94 -8.82
CA THR A 74 -8.24 19.24 -9.42
C THR A 74 -9.23 20.01 -8.57
N GLY A 75 -9.52 21.27 -8.93
CA GLY A 75 -10.42 22.13 -8.19
C GLY A 75 -11.86 21.60 -8.07
N SER A 76 -12.38 20.89 -9.08
CA SER A 76 -13.75 20.35 -9.11
C SER A 76 -13.97 19.27 -8.06
N MET A 77 -12.93 18.51 -7.73
CA MET A 77 -12.91 17.53 -6.64
C MET A 77 -13.05 18.16 -5.24
N SER A 78 -13.16 19.49 -5.12
CA SER A 78 -13.44 20.18 -3.86
C SER A 78 -14.78 19.73 -3.27
N GLY A 79 -14.73 19.09 -2.10
CA GLY A 79 -15.91 18.50 -1.45
C GLY A 79 -16.13 17.01 -1.78
N LEU A 80 -15.51 16.51 -2.85
CA LEU A 80 -15.54 15.09 -3.26
C LEU A 80 -14.30 14.33 -2.79
N ILE A 81 -13.15 15.00 -2.72
CA ILE A 81 -11.85 14.36 -2.49
C ILE A 81 -11.81 13.57 -1.18
N GLU A 82 -12.43 14.05 -0.10
CA GLU A 82 -12.47 13.30 1.17
C GLU A 82 -13.28 12.00 1.04
N GLY A 83 -14.39 12.02 0.30
CA GLY A 83 -15.14 10.80 -0.01
C GLY A 83 -14.32 9.83 -0.87
N ALA A 84 -13.60 10.35 -1.88
CA ALA A 84 -12.70 9.53 -2.70
C ALA A 84 -11.60 8.86 -1.86
N LYS A 85 -10.98 9.58 -0.92
CA LYS A 85 -9.98 9.02 0.02
C LYS A 85 -10.58 7.91 0.88
N GLU A 86 -11.80 8.10 1.40
CA GLU A 86 -12.51 7.08 2.17
C GLU A 86 -12.84 5.84 1.33
N THR A 87 -13.28 6.01 0.08
CA THR A 87 -13.51 4.92 -0.87
C THR A 87 -12.23 4.11 -1.08
N ILE A 88 -11.11 4.77 -1.38
CA ILE A 88 -9.79 4.13 -1.54
C ILE A 88 -9.47 3.27 -0.31
N TRP A 89 -9.70 3.78 0.90
CA TRP A 89 -9.46 3.01 2.12
C TRP A 89 -10.41 1.84 2.32
N SER A 90 -11.68 2.00 1.96
CA SER A 90 -12.63 0.88 2.00
C SER A 90 -12.21 -0.23 1.04
N VAL A 91 -11.74 0.12 -0.16
CA VAL A 91 -11.20 -0.84 -1.13
C VAL A 91 -9.99 -1.56 -0.51
N VAL A 92 -8.97 -0.85 -0.05
CA VAL A 92 -7.77 -1.46 0.55
C VAL A 92 -8.13 -2.37 1.72
N ASN A 93 -9.05 -1.96 2.59
CA ASN A 93 -9.51 -2.78 3.71
C ASN A 93 -10.25 -4.05 3.26
N ASP A 94 -11.12 -3.95 2.26
CA ASP A 94 -11.87 -5.10 1.74
C ASP A 94 -10.91 -6.16 1.20
N PHE A 95 -9.89 -5.78 0.43
CA PHE A 95 -8.87 -6.71 -0.07
C PHE A 95 -7.96 -7.25 1.05
N SER A 96 -7.57 -6.40 2.01
CA SER A 96 -6.74 -6.82 3.17
C SER A 96 -7.45 -7.82 4.10
N SER A 97 -8.79 -7.89 4.03
CA SER A 97 -9.62 -8.74 4.90
C SER A 97 -9.81 -10.16 4.36
N GLN A 98 -9.37 -10.44 3.14
CA GLN A 98 -9.60 -11.74 2.51
C GLN A 98 -8.73 -12.85 3.10
N LYS A 99 -9.17 -14.09 2.94
CA LYS A 99 -8.48 -15.31 3.39
C LYS A 99 -8.26 -16.26 2.21
N PRO A 100 -7.13 -16.99 2.11
CA PRO A 100 -5.87 -16.77 2.82
C PRO A 100 -5.40 -15.32 2.73
N GLN A 101 -4.67 -14.83 3.73
CA GLN A 101 -4.32 -13.41 3.78
C GLN A 101 -3.37 -13.03 2.64
N PRO A 102 -3.76 -12.10 1.74
CA PRO A 102 -2.92 -11.69 0.64
C PRO A 102 -1.83 -10.71 1.07
N GLU A 103 -0.72 -10.69 0.33
CA GLU A 103 0.26 -9.60 0.37
C GLU A 103 -0.30 -8.39 -0.39
N ILE A 104 -0.58 -7.29 0.31
CA ILE A 104 -1.12 -6.07 -0.31
C ILE A 104 0.00 -5.07 -0.56
N ARG A 105 0.09 -4.56 -1.80
CA ARG A 105 0.85 -3.35 -2.15
C ARG A 105 -0.09 -2.29 -2.71
N VAL A 106 0.09 -1.05 -2.30
CA VAL A 106 -0.73 0.07 -2.76
C VAL A 106 0.15 1.17 -3.33
N GLY A 107 -0.22 1.67 -4.51
CA GLY A 107 0.39 2.84 -5.16
C GLY A 107 -0.65 3.93 -5.36
N LEU A 108 -0.19 5.17 -5.49
CA LEU A 108 -1.05 6.32 -5.77
C LEU A 108 -0.47 7.12 -6.93
N VAL A 109 -1.33 7.66 -7.78
CA VAL A 109 -1.01 8.69 -8.76
C VAL A 109 -2.02 9.80 -8.58
N ALA A 110 -1.63 10.90 -7.96
CA ALA A 110 -2.46 12.09 -7.92
C ALA A 110 -2.26 12.87 -9.21
N TYR A 111 -3.32 13.28 -9.89
CA TYR A 111 -3.21 14.10 -11.09
C TYR A 111 -4.00 15.41 -10.99
N ARG A 112 -3.55 16.40 -11.73
CA ARG A 112 -4.21 17.69 -12.00
C ARG A 112 -4.06 18.03 -13.49
N ASP A 113 -4.23 19.28 -13.90
CA ASP A 113 -4.04 19.67 -15.29
C ASP A 113 -2.66 20.27 -15.59
N ARG A 114 -2.32 20.34 -16.88
CA ARG A 114 -1.14 21.03 -17.37
C ARG A 114 -1.17 22.51 -16.98
N GLY A 115 -0.09 22.97 -16.35
CA GLY A 115 0.03 24.36 -15.88
C GLY A 115 -0.24 24.52 -14.38
N ASP A 116 -0.71 23.47 -13.71
CA ASP A 116 -0.78 23.42 -12.24
C ASP A 116 0.59 23.19 -11.58
N ILE A 117 0.59 23.23 -10.25
CA ILE A 117 1.78 22.96 -9.42
C ILE A 117 2.41 21.58 -9.68
N TYR A 118 1.63 20.64 -10.22
CA TYR A 118 2.08 19.36 -10.77
C TYR A 118 1.02 18.85 -11.76
N VAL A 119 1.43 18.06 -12.74
CA VAL A 119 0.49 17.28 -13.57
C VAL A 119 0.21 15.93 -12.92
N THR A 120 1.27 15.24 -12.48
CA THR A 120 1.16 14.00 -11.70
C THR A 120 2.13 13.98 -10.53
N GLU A 121 1.68 13.38 -9.42
CA GLU A 121 2.53 12.97 -8.30
C GLU A 121 2.38 11.48 -8.03
N VAL A 122 3.48 10.74 -8.16
CA VAL A 122 3.50 9.28 -8.03
C VAL A 122 4.00 8.87 -6.65
N LEU A 123 3.20 8.10 -5.93
CA LEU A 123 3.65 7.22 -4.84
C LEU A 123 3.81 5.81 -5.42
N PRO A 124 5.03 5.27 -5.48
CA PRO A 124 5.27 3.92 -5.97
C PRO A 124 4.54 2.86 -5.12
N LEU A 125 4.14 1.75 -5.75
CA LEU A 125 3.61 0.56 -5.08
C LEU A 125 4.51 0.15 -3.90
N THR A 126 3.95 0.20 -2.69
CA THR A 126 4.62 -0.19 -1.44
C THR A 126 3.68 -1.02 -0.57
N ASP A 127 4.23 -1.87 0.29
CA ASP A 127 3.49 -2.58 1.34
C ASP A 127 3.37 -1.76 2.65
N ASP A 128 4.02 -0.59 2.67
CA ASP A 128 3.95 0.44 3.70
C ASP A 128 2.67 1.26 3.60
N LEU A 129 1.57 0.70 4.13
CA LEU A 129 0.27 1.35 4.09
C LEU A 129 0.26 2.68 4.85
N ASP A 130 1.07 2.86 5.89
CA ASP A 130 1.21 4.14 6.60
C ASP A 130 1.77 5.25 5.69
N ALA A 131 2.73 4.94 4.82
CA ALA A 131 3.21 5.88 3.81
C ALA A 131 2.08 6.26 2.83
N VAL A 132 1.24 5.31 2.43
CA VAL A 132 0.07 5.55 1.60
C VAL A 132 -0.96 6.42 2.34
N TYR A 133 -1.24 6.14 3.62
CA TYR A 133 -2.11 6.94 4.49
C TYR A 133 -1.62 8.39 4.59
N ALA A 134 -0.34 8.56 4.89
CA ALA A 134 0.30 9.86 4.99
C ALA A 134 0.26 10.64 3.67
N ARG A 135 0.48 9.98 2.52
CA ARG A 135 0.44 10.64 1.21
C ARG A 135 -0.98 11.04 0.82
N LEU A 136 -1.92 10.10 0.89
CA LEU A 136 -3.31 10.32 0.48
C LEU A 136 -3.98 11.41 1.33
N SER A 137 -3.75 11.41 2.64
CA SER A 137 -4.31 12.42 3.56
C SER A 137 -3.89 13.86 3.22
N ARG A 138 -2.66 14.05 2.74
CA ARG A 138 -2.11 15.37 2.34
C ARG A 138 -2.64 15.89 1.01
N LEU A 139 -3.22 15.03 0.17
CA LEU A 139 -3.74 15.47 -1.12
C LEU A 139 -4.91 16.42 -0.91
N VAL A 140 -4.88 17.57 -1.57
CA VAL A 140 -5.94 18.57 -1.53
C VAL A 140 -6.35 18.90 -2.96
N ALA A 141 -7.66 19.10 -3.15
CA ALA A 141 -8.22 19.57 -4.40
C ALA A 141 -7.72 20.99 -4.71
N GLY A 142 -7.28 21.22 -5.94
CA GLY A 142 -6.89 22.54 -6.41
C GLY A 142 -6.25 22.50 -7.79
N GLY A 143 -6.09 23.66 -8.40
CA GLY A 143 -5.67 23.74 -9.80
C GLY A 143 -6.83 23.53 -10.77
N GLY A 144 -6.50 23.25 -12.02
CA GLY A 144 -7.39 23.23 -13.16
C GLY A 144 -7.80 24.64 -13.60
N GLY A 145 -8.97 24.77 -14.21
CA GLY A 145 -9.57 26.06 -14.60
C GLY A 145 -10.23 26.06 -15.96
N ASP A 146 -9.85 25.12 -16.82
CA ASP A 146 -10.47 24.79 -18.08
C ASP A 146 -10.80 23.30 -18.10
N GLY A 147 -12.06 22.91 -17.91
CA GLY A 147 -12.42 21.53 -18.25
C GLY A 147 -12.12 21.27 -19.72
N PRO A 148 -11.63 20.08 -20.15
CA PRO A 148 -11.42 18.82 -19.41
C PRO A 148 -10.04 18.65 -18.71
N GLU A 149 -9.81 17.54 -17.99
CA GLU A 149 -8.62 17.30 -17.12
C GLU A 149 -7.58 16.32 -17.73
N SER A 150 -6.35 16.26 -17.19
CA SER A 150 -5.28 15.35 -17.68
C SER A 150 -5.41 13.87 -17.20
N VAL A 151 -6.55 13.23 -17.48
CA VAL A 151 -6.84 11.83 -17.10
C VAL A 151 -5.88 10.85 -17.76
N ALA A 152 -5.59 11.04 -19.06
CA ALA A 152 -4.67 10.21 -19.83
C ALA A 152 -3.29 10.17 -19.19
N ARG A 153 -2.76 11.33 -18.76
CA ARG A 153 -1.49 11.39 -18.05
C ARG A 153 -1.49 10.61 -16.74
N GLY A 154 -2.54 10.76 -15.94
CA GLY A 154 -2.69 10.01 -14.69
C GLY A 154 -2.72 8.49 -14.91
N LEU A 155 -3.49 8.04 -15.91
CA LEU A 155 -3.57 6.62 -16.28
C LEU A 155 -2.23 6.08 -16.80
N LEU A 156 -1.57 6.82 -17.68
CA LEU A 156 -0.28 6.44 -18.25
C LEU A 156 0.76 6.24 -17.14
N ASP A 157 0.83 7.17 -16.19
CA ASP A 157 1.76 7.07 -15.06
C ASP A 157 1.41 5.91 -14.11
N GLY A 158 0.12 5.64 -13.92
CA GLY A 158 -0.35 4.48 -13.16
C GLY A 158 0.02 3.13 -13.82
N VAL A 159 0.03 3.07 -15.15
CA VAL A 159 0.38 1.87 -15.92
C VAL A 159 1.90 1.69 -16.03
N GLU A 160 2.64 2.76 -16.34
CA GLU A 160 4.04 2.67 -16.77
C GLU A 160 5.07 3.03 -15.69
N GLN A 161 4.76 3.96 -14.77
CA GLN A 161 5.72 4.39 -13.75
C GLN A 161 5.64 3.58 -12.45
N GLN A 162 4.55 2.84 -12.26
CA GLN A 162 4.37 2.02 -11.06
C GLN A 162 5.21 0.74 -11.15
N PRO A 163 5.90 0.34 -10.06
CA PRO A 163 6.74 -0.85 -10.03
C PRO A 163 5.90 -2.13 -9.82
N TRP A 164 5.04 -2.43 -10.80
CA TRP A 164 4.23 -3.63 -10.87
C TRP A 164 5.10 -4.89 -10.85
N THR A 165 4.72 -5.89 -10.05
CA THR A 165 5.42 -7.17 -10.02
C THR A 165 5.16 -7.92 -11.32
N ARG A 166 6.20 -8.24 -12.12
CA ARG A 166 6.04 -9.00 -13.38
C ARG A 166 6.31 -10.49 -13.23
N ASP A 167 7.33 -10.85 -12.47
CA ASP A 167 7.89 -12.21 -12.44
C ASP A 167 7.56 -12.97 -11.14
N ARG A 168 6.29 -12.92 -10.70
CA ARG A 168 5.81 -13.67 -9.53
C ARG A 168 4.50 -14.39 -9.88
N PRO A 169 4.31 -15.65 -9.47
CA PRO A 169 3.01 -16.30 -9.60
C PRO A 169 1.99 -15.66 -8.65
N ARG A 170 0.70 -15.82 -8.96
CA ARG A 170 -0.40 -15.35 -8.11
C ARG A 170 -0.38 -13.84 -7.80
N VAL A 171 -0.16 -13.01 -8.81
CA VAL A 171 -0.23 -11.55 -8.69
C VAL A 171 -1.51 -11.05 -9.35
N TYR A 172 -2.34 -10.35 -8.60
CA TYR A 172 -3.47 -9.60 -9.13
C TYR A 172 -3.12 -8.11 -9.19
N ARG A 173 -3.17 -7.53 -10.39
CA ARG A 173 -2.85 -6.12 -10.63
C ARG A 173 -4.11 -5.36 -11.01
N SER A 174 -4.44 -4.33 -10.25
CA SER A 174 -5.65 -3.56 -10.48
C SER A 174 -5.39 -2.07 -10.30
N LEU A 175 -5.76 -1.29 -11.30
CA LEU A 175 -5.73 0.15 -11.31
C LEU A 175 -7.16 0.68 -11.15
N PHE A 176 -7.33 1.70 -10.33
CA PHE A 176 -8.60 2.37 -10.07
C PHE A 176 -8.46 3.84 -10.46
N LEU A 177 -9.12 4.24 -11.53
CA LEU A 177 -9.30 5.65 -11.88
C LEU A 177 -10.39 6.23 -10.99
N VAL A 178 -10.12 7.36 -10.33
CA VAL A 178 -11.05 8.06 -9.45
C VAL A 178 -11.08 9.54 -9.82
N GLY A 179 -12.22 10.09 -10.24
CA GLY A 179 -12.30 11.49 -10.65
C GLY A 179 -13.70 11.94 -11.06
N ASP A 180 -13.88 13.25 -11.31
CA ASP A 180 -15.19 13.86 -11.60
C ASP A 180 -15.27 14.58 -12.95
N ALA A 181 -14.22 14.50 -13.77
CA ALA A 181 -14.13 15.16 -15.07
C ALA A 181 -13.62 14.22 -16.18
N PRO A 182 -13.99 14.46 -17.44
CA PRO A 182 -13.48 13.69 -18.57
C PRO A 182 -12.06 14.14 -18.93
N ASP A 183 -11.36 13.29 -19.67
CA ASP A 183 -10.04 13.54 -20.22
C ASP A 183 -10.03 14.68 -21.24
N LYS A 184 -8.94 15.44 -21.22
CA LYS A 184 -8.56 16.41 -22.25
C LYS A 184 -7.53 15.79 -23.16
N GLU A 185 -7.92 15.57 -24.41
CA GLU A 185 -7.01 15.01 -25.39
C GLU A 185 -5.88 16.00 -25.72
N TYR A 186 -4.65 15.58 -25.45
CA TYR A 186 -3.44 16.29 -25.85
C TYR A 186 -2.76 15.54 -27.00
N ALA A 187 -2.44 16.24 -28.09
CA ALA A 187 -1.86 15.63 -29.30
C ALA A 187 -0.48 14.98 -29.08
N ASP A 188 0.21 15.33 -28.00
CA ASP A 188 1.50 14.78 -27.59
C ASP A 188 1.40 13.64 -26.56
N GLU A 189 0.18 13.23 -26.17
CA GLU A 189 -0.06 12.10 -25.27
C GLU A 189 -0.71 10.92 -26.01
N PRO A 190 -0.44 9.67 -25.59
CA PRO A 190 -1.15 8.51 -26.11
C PRO A 190 -2.65 8.62 -25.82
N SER A 191 -3.47 8.05 -26.70
CA SER A 191 -4.92 8.05 -26.47
C SER A 191 -5.28 7.17 -25.27
N LEU A 192 -6.45 7.42 -24.66
CA LEU A 192 -6.98 6.56 -23.59
C LEU A 192 -7.06 5.09 -24.02
N GLU A 193 -7.44 4.82 -25.28
CA GLU A 193 -7.51 3.47 -25.84
C GLU A 193 -6.12 2.81 -25.89
N GLU A 194 -5.09 3.54 -26.32
CA GLU A 194 -3.71 3.05 -26.33
C GLU A 194 -3.21 2.73 -24.92
N ILE A 195 -3.48 3.61 -23.95
CA ILE A 195 -3.06 3.43 -22.55
C ILE A 195 -3.75 2.21 -21.94
N VAL A 196 -5.06 2.08 -22.14
CA VAL A 196 -5.83 0.93 -21.67
C VAL A 196 -5.37 -0.37 -22.35
N GLY A 197 -5.02 -0.30 -23.64
CA GLY A 197 -4.40 -1.41 -24.36
C GLY A 197 -3.08 -1.86 -23.73
N ARG A 198 -2.21 -0.92 -23.33
CA ARG A 198 -0.97 -1.22 -22.61
C ARG A 198 -1.24 -1.86 -21.24
N ALA A 199 -2.23 -1.35 -20.50
CA ALA A 199 -2.63 -1.95 -19.22
C ALA A 199 -3.04 -3.42 -19.39
N ARG A 200 -3.87 -3.74 -20.40
CA ARG A 200 -4.24 -5.13 -20.71
C ARG A 200 -3.04 -6.00 -21.06
N GLN A 201 -2.13 -5.50 -21.89
CA GLN A 201 -0.92 -6.23 -22.27
C GLN A 201 -0.02 -6.54 -21.06
N ALA A 202 -0.04 -5.68 -20.05
CA ALA A 202 0.65 -5.85 -18.79
C ALA A 202 -0.15 -6.66 -17.74
N ASP A 203 -1.32 -7.21 -18.11
CA ASP A 203 -2.23 -7.93 -17.20
C ASP A 203 -2.60 -7.07 -15.97
N ILE A 204 -2.95 -5.81 -16.23
CA ILE A 204 -3.46 -4.84 -15.26
C ILE A 204 -4.94 -4.60 -15.58
N TYR A 205 -5.82 -4.93 -14.64
CA TYR A 205 -7.23 -4.57 -14.74
C TYR A 205 -7.41 -3.07 -14.49
N VAL A 206 -8.14 -2.37 -15.36
CA VAL A 206 -8.49 -0.96 -15.13
C VAL A 206 -9.94 -0.86 -14.73
N ASN A 207 -10.19 -0.35 -13.53
CA ASN A 207 -11.51 -0.01 -13.01
C ASN A 207 -11.67 1.50 -12.95
N ALA A 208 -12.90 1.98 -12.95
CA ALA A 208 -13.20 3.40 -12.87
C ALA A 208 -14.28 3.69 -11.82
N ILE A 209 -14.05 4.73 -11.02
CA ILE A 209 -14.93 5.24 -9.98
C ILE A 209 -15.17 6.71 -10.29
N GLN A 210 -16.32 7.02 -10.87
CA GLN A 210 -16.72 8.41 -11.09
C GLN A 210 -17.18 9.03 -9.77
N CYS A 211 -16.69 10.23 -9.46
CA CYS A 211 -17.25 11.07 -8.41
C CYS A 211 -18.27 12.04 -9.02
N GLY A 212 -19.49 12.08 -8.49
CA GLY A 212 -20.59 12.86 -9.08
C GLY A 212 -21.31 12.13 -10.23
N SER A 213 -22.07 12.88 -11.02
CA SER A 213 -23.05 12.32 -11.97
C SER A 213 -22.99 12.94 -13.38
N MET A 214 -21.88 13.58 -13.74
CA MET A 214 -21.68 14.13 -15.08
C MET A 214 -21.66 13.02 -16.15
N GLY A 215 -22.63 13.03 -17.07
CA GLY A 215 -22.79 11.96 -18.06
C GLY A 215 -21.64 11.81 -19.06
N ALA A 216 -20.91 12.88 -19.37
CA ALA A 216 -19.72 12.80 -20.23
C ALA A 216 -18.60 11.97 -19.59
N VAL A 217 -18.44 12.07 -18.27
CA VAL A 217 -17.50 11.27 -17.47
C VAL A 217 -17.95 9.82 -17.48
N THR A 218 -19.25 9.56 -17.28
CA THR A 218 -19.82 8.20 -17.26
C THR A 218 -19.45 7.44 -18.52
N ALA A 219 -19.74 8.00 -19.70
CA ALA A 219 -19.46 7.34 -20.96
C ALA A 219 -17.96 7.03 -21.15
N GLN A 220 -17.08 7.96 -20.78
CA GLN A 220 -15.64 7.79 -20.94
C GLN A 220 -15.06 6.79 -19.92
N PHE A 221 -15.47 6.88 -18.65
CA PHE A 221 -15.00 6.00 -17.58
C PHE A 221 -15.51 4.57 -17.74
N GLU A 222 -16.74 4.37 -18.23
CA GLU A 222 -17.26 3.07 -18.64
C GLU A 222 -16.41 2.46 -19.76
N ALA A 223 -16.07 3.25 -20.79
CA ALA A 223 -15.23 2.78 -21.89
C ALA A 223 -13.81 2.40 -21.42
N ILE A 224 -13.21 3.21 -20.55
CA ILE A 224 -11.90 2.91 -19.92
C ILE A 224 -11.97 1.59 -19.15
N ALA A 225 -12.98 1.42 -18.29
CA ALA A 225 -13.11 0.23 -17.45
C ALA A 225 -13.37 -1.04 -18.29
N GLN A 226 -14.29 -0.98 -19.24
CA GLN A 226 -14.58 -2.09 -20.15
C GLN A 226 -13.36 -2.46 -21.00
N GLY A 227 -12.69 -1.45 -21.56
CA GLY A 227 -11.45 -1.62 -22.31
C GLY A 227 -10.37 -2.29 -21.46
N GLY A 228 -10.22 -1.90 -20.19
CA GLY A 228 -9.25 -2.49 -19.27
C GLY A 228 -9.67 -3.82 -18.65
N GLY A 229 -10.84 -4.35 -19.02
CA GLY A 229 -11.40 -5.58 -18.47
C GLY A 229 -11.81 -5.45 -17.00
N GLY A 230 -11.94 -4.24 -16.46
CA GLY A 230 -12.46 -3.96 -15.12
C GLY A 230 -13.94 -3.58 -15.16
N VAL A 231 -14.35 -2.86 -14.11
CA VAL A 231 -15.73 -2.45 -13.87
C VAL A 231 -15.78 -0.95 -13.58
N TYR A 232 -16.90 -0.33 -13.93
CA TYR A 232 -17.20 1.06 -13.65
C TYR A 232 -18.22 1.17 -12.52
N THR A 233 -18.10 2.20 -11.69
CA THR A 233 -19.15 2.66 -10.79
C THR A 233 -19.14 4.18 -10.67
N ALA A 234 -20.25 4.75 -10.22
CA ALA A 234 -20.36 6.16 -9.81
C ALA A 234 -20.68 6.25 -8.33
N VAL A 235 -20.03 7.19 -7.64
CA VAL A 235 -20.32 7.60 -6.25
C VAL A 235 -20.94 8.99 -6.25
N ALA A 236 -21.94 9.21 -5.39
CA ALA A 236 -22.72 10.45 -5.38
C ALA A 236 -21.90 11.73 -5.09
N GLN A 237 -22.44 12.88 -5.51
CA GLN A 237 -21.79 14.20 -5.55
C GLN A 237 -21.50 14.83 -4.16
N ASP A 238 -21.96 14.22 -3.08
CA ASP A 238 -21.60 14.54 -1.69
C ASP A 238 -20.45 13.67 -1.16
N GLY A 239 -19.82 12.89 -2.04
CA GLY A 239 -18.80 11.91 -1.69
C GLY A 239 -19.37 10.74 -0.88
N ALA A 240 -20.69 10.53 -0.93
CA ALA A 240 -21.33 9.47 -0.19
C ALA A 240 -21.03 8.10 -0.78
N VAL A 241 -19.84 7.56 -0.48
CA VAL A 241 -19.88 6.36 0.35
C VAL A 241 -20.42 6.84 1.69
N GLU A 242 -21.75 7.01 1.78
CA GLU A 242 -22.47 7.83 2.74
C GLU A 242 -21.84 7.80 4.13
N ARG A 243 -20.92 8.74 4.41
CA ARG A 243 -19.85 8.68 5.44
C ARG A 243 -20.29 7.80 6.59
N LEU A 244 -20.01 6.50 6.49
CA LEU A 244 -20.48 5.53 7.48
C LEU A 244 -19.57 5.67 8.69
N THR A 245 -19.78 6.76 9.42
CA THR A 245 -19.11 7.00 10.70
C THR A 245 -19.72 6.02 11.66
N SER A 246 -18.96 4.98 11.97
CA SER A 246 -19.38 3.99 12.94
C SER A 246 -19.46 4.64 14.32
N PRO A 247 -20.40 4.24 15.20
CA PRO A 247 -20.40 4.64 16.60
C PRO A 247 -19.06 4.33 17.32
N MET A 248 -18.27 3.41 16.78
CA MET A 248 -16.98 2.98 17.32
C MET A 248 -15.80 3.85 16.84
N ASP A 249 -15.96 4.66 15.79
CA ASP A 249 -14.85 5.43 15.18
C ASP A 249 -14.21 6.41 16.18
N GLY A 250 -15.02 7.04 17.03
CA GLY A 250 -14.53 7.95 18.07
C GLY A 250 -13.73 7.23 19.18
N ALA A 251 -14.05 5.97 19.48
CA ALA A 251 -13.28 5.16 20.43
C ALA A 251 -11.99 4.63 19.78
N LEU A 252 -12.09 4.15 18.54
CA LEU A 252 -10.95 3.72 17.74
C LEU A 252 -9.93 4.83 17.52
N GLU A 253 -10.38 6.08 17.35
CA GLU A 253 -9.46 7.21 17.23
C GLU A 253 -8.69 7.48 18.53
N ARG A 254 -9.33 7.37 19.70
CA ARG A 254 -8.62 7.51 20.98
C ARG A 254 -7.57 6.41 21.13
N LEU A 255 -7.94 5.16 20.80
CA LEU A 255 -7.04 4.02 20.83
C LEU A 255 -5.89 4.19 19.85
N GLU A 256 -6.11 4.71 18.65
CA GLU A 256 -5.04 5.02 17.68
C GLU A 256 -4.00 5.95 18.32
N ARG A 257 -4.43 7.05 18.94
CA ARG A 257 -3.49 7.98 19.58
C ARG A 257 -2.71 7.34 20.72
N GLU A 258 -3.39 6.54 21.56
CA GLU A 258 -2.74 5.85 22.66
C GLU A 258 -1.77 4.77 22.17
N LEU A 259 -2.16 4.02 21.13
CA LEU A 259 -1.34 3.00 20.50
C LEU A 259 -0.09 3.64 19.89
N SER A 260 -0.26 4.66 19.05
CA SER A 260 0.82 5.44 18.44
C SER A 260 1.77 6.06 19.47
N SER A 261 1.30 6.42 20.67
CA SER A 261 2.17 6.93 21.75
C SER A 261 3.14 5.88 22.32
N THR A 262 2.88 4.59 22.09
CA THR A 262 3.77 3.51 22.53
C THR A 262 5.00 3.37 21.63
N ALA A 263 4.98 3.91 20.41
CA ALA A 263 6.02 3.77 19.40
C ALA A 263 7.41 4.16 19.91
N LEU A 264 8.41 3.42 19.47
CA LEU A 264 9.82 3.62 19.75
C LEU A 264 10.61 3.64 18.44
N SER A 265 10.62 4.79 17.78
CA SER A 265 11.43 5.04 16.59
C SER A 265 12.91 4.82 16.89
N TRP A 266 13.58 3.97 16.13
CA TRP A 266 14.98 3.59 16.33
C TRP A 266 15.73 3.47 15.01
N GLY A 267 17.06 3.35 15.07
CA GLY A 267 17.94 3.32 13.91
C GLY A 267 18.65 4.66 13.66
N SER A 268 19.10 4.87 12.44
CA SER A 268 19.75 6.11 12.01
C SER A 268 18.84 7.34 12.24
N VAL A 269 19.45 8.52 12.21
CA VAL A 269 18.71 9.79 12.35
C VAL A 269 17.61 9.92 11.29
N ASP A 270 17.86 9.44 10.07
CA ASP A 270 16.91 9.52 8.97
C ASP A 270 15.77 8.51 9.13
N GLU A 271 16.04 7.29 9.59
CA GLU A 271 15.01 6.29 9.93
C GLU A 271 14.11 6.79 11.07
N LYS A 272 14.71 7.31 12.16
CA LYS A 272 13.95 7.90 13.27
C LYS A 272 13.08 9.06 12.80
N ARG A 273 13.61 9.94 11.93
CA ARG A 273 12.85 11.07 11.36
C ARG A 273 11.72 10.58 10.46
N ALA A 274 11.94 9.56 9.64
CA ALA A 274 10.93 8.99 8.77
C ALA A 274 9.77 8.38 9.58
N THR A 275 10.07 7.56 10.59
CA THR A 275 9.06 6.97 11.48
C THR A 275 8.28 8.04 12.24
N ASN A 276 8.97 9.01 12.87
CA ASN A 276 8.32 10.10 13.57
C ASN A 276 7.45 10.95 12.64
N GLY A 277 7.94 11.25 11.42
CA GLY A 277 7.20 11.99 10.42
C GLY A 277 5.88 11.31 10.02
N LYS A 278 5.87 9.97 9.88
CA LYS A 278 4.65 9.20 9.63
C LYS A 278 3.68 9.27 10.79
N LEU A 279 4.16 9.07 12.02
CA LEU A 279 3.34 9.14 13.23
C LEU A 279 2.72 10.53 13.40
N GLU A 280 3.46 11.60 13.11
CA GLU A 280 2.90 12.97 13.13
C GLU A 280 1.80 13.17 12.08
N LEU A 281 1.94 12.56 10.90
CA LEU A 281 0.93 12.67 9.85
C LEU A 281 -0.36 11.95 10.19
N LEU A 282 -0.25 10.77 10.81
CA LEU A 282 -1.40 10.01 11.27
C LEU A 282 -2.25 10.80 12.28
N LYS A 283 -1.66 11.69 13.08
CA LYS A 283 -2.44 12.51 14.04
C LYS A 283 -3.48 13.39 13.36
N GLY A 284 -3.19 13.90 12.16
CA GLY A 284 -4.01 14.85 11.42
C GLY A 284 -5.09 14.24 10.52
N THR A 285 -5.19 12.92 10.42
CA THR A 285 -6.17 12.26 9.53
C THR A 285 -7.58 12.20 10.14
N SER A 286 -8.60 12.01 9.29
CA SER A 286 -10.01 11.89 9.72
C SER A 286 -10.26 10.68 10.64
N LEU A 287 -11.34 10.73 11.44
CA LEU A 287 -11.76 9.62 12.32
C LEU A 287 -11.94 8.30 11.54
N SER A 288 -12.63 8.37 10.39
CA SER A 288 -12.89 7.22 9.51
C SER A 288 -11.59 6.65 8.94
N THR A 289 -10.62 7.51 8.59
CA THR A 289 -9.30 7.08 8.12
C THR A 289 -8.55 6.31 9.20
N LYS A 290 -8.53 6.83 10.44
CA LYS A 290 -7.87 6.17 11.58
C LYS A 290 -8.52 4.83 11.91
N ALA A 291 -9.85 4.78 11.92
CA ALA A 291 -10.60 3.55 12.16
C ALA A 291 -10.35 2.50 11.07
N SER A 292 -10.30 2.92 9.80
CA SER A 292 -9.98 2.04 8.68
C SER A 292 -8.53 1.53 8.74
N ARG A 293 -7.58 2.40 9.10
CA ARG A 293 -6.18 2.01 9.35
C ARG A 293 -6.09 0.93 10.43
N LEU A 294 -6.70 1.16 11.59
CA LEU A 294 -6.71 0.17 12.67
C LEU A 294 -7.35 -1.15 12.26
N SER A 295 -8.40 -1.12 11.43
CA SER A 295 -9.00 -2.33 10.87
C SER A 295 -8.00 -3.14 10.04
N VAL A 296 -7.21 -2.47 9.21
CA VAL A 296 -6.17 -3.12 8.40
C VAL A 296 -5.03 -3.67 9.26
N LEU A 297 -4.54 -2.89 10.24
CA LEU A 297 -3.43 -3.33 11.11
C LEU A 297 -3.82 -4.51 11.99
N SER A 298 -5.02 -4.47 12.59
CA SER A 298 -5.60 -5.57 13.37
C SER A 298 -5.58 -6.88 12.58
N LYS A 299 -5.95 -6.83 11.29
CA LYS A 299 -5.98 -7.99 10.39
C LYS A 299 -4.60 -8.47 9.96
N ARG A 300 -3.59 -7.60 9.92
CA ARG A 300 -2.20 -7.90 9.50
C ARG A 300 -1.27 -8.28 10.68
N GLY A 301 -1.84 -8.74 11.80
CA GLY A 301 -1.06 -9.20 12.94
C GLY A 301 -0.59 -8.09 13.87
N GLY A 302 -1.21 -6.91 13.83
CA GLY A 302 -1.05 -5.87 14.84
C GLY A 302 0.27 -5.09 14.78
N LYS A 303 1.05 -5.18 13.70
CA LYS A 303 2.18 -4.27 13.49
C LYS A 303 1.65 -2.84 13.48
N MET A 304 2.22 -2.02 14.35
CA MET A 304 1.70 -0.69 14.62
C MET A 304 2.25 0.36 13.66
N VAL A 305 3.50 0.19 13.22
CA VAL A 305 4.13 1.04 12.21
C VAL A 305 4.52 0.18 11.03
N THR A 306 4.02 0.51 9.84
CA THR A 306 4.57 -0.05 8.61
C THR A 306 5.76 0.80 8.15
N ALA A 307 6.90 0.16 7.89
CA ALA A 307 8.08 0.83 7.37
C ALA A 307 8.89 -0.16 6.52
N GLU A 308 9.45 0.36 5.43
CA GLU A 308 10.57 -0.26 4.75
C GLU A 308 11.82 -0.06 5.64
N GLY A 309 12.34 -1.14 6.24
CA GLY A 309 13.51 -1.08 7.12
C GLY A 309 13.16 -0.98 8.62
N LYS A 310 13.98 -0.25 9.40
CA LYS A 310 13.77 -0.06 10.85
C LYS A 310 12.63 0.95 11.06
N GLY A 311 11.61 0.54 11.82
CA GLY A 311 10.43 1.37 12.07
C GLY A 311 10.26 1.63 13.56
N ASP A 312 9.59 0.68 14.21
CA ASP A 312 9.27 0.70 15.62
C ASP A 312 9.96 -0.44 16.35
N LEU A 313 10.79 -0.10 17.33
CA LEU A 313 11.61 -1.06 18.06
C LEU A 313 10.78 -2.15 18.72
N LEU A 314 9.56 -1.84 19.18
CA LEU A 314 8.71 -2.83 19.81
C LEU A 314 8.23 -3.92 18.82
N ASP A 315 7.86 -3.52 17.60
CA ASP A 315 7.46 -4.46 16.54
C ASP A 315 8.66 -5.24 16.01
N ASP A 316 9.82 -4.59 15.92
CA ASP A 316 11.06 -5.21 15.45
C ASP A 316 11.62 -6.22 16.47
N LEU A 317 11.51 -5.94 17.77
CA LEU A 317 11.81 -6.92 18.81
C LEU A 317 10.83 -8.09 18.80
N ALA A 318 9.53 -7.85 18.58
CA ALA A 318 8.51 -8.89 18.56
C ALA A 318 8.65 -9.82 17.34
N SER A 319 9.05 -9.27 16.19
CA SER A 319 9.29 -10.06 14.97
C SER A 319 10.68 -10.70 14.89
N GLY A 320 11.58 -10.34 15.82
CA GLY A 320 12.96 -10.81 15.83
C GLY A 320 13.88 -10.14 14.80
N SER A 321 13.42 -9.07 14.13
CA SER A 321 14.24 -8.25 13.24
C SER A 321 15.23 -7.37 14.01
N ALA A 322 15.01 -7.16 15.31
CA ALA A 322 15.92 -6.45 16.20
C ALA A 322 16.26 -7.25 17.47
N SER A 323 17.43 -6.98 18.04
CA SER A 323 17.84 -7.46 19.35
C SER A 323 18.38 -6.28 20.16
N LEU A 324 17.83 -6.03 21.34
CA LEU A 324 18.19 -4.88 22.17
C LEU A 324 19.69 -4.79 22.47
N GLY A 325 20.37 -5.95 22.59
CA GLY A 325 21.80 -6.01 22.87
C GLY A 325 22.71 -5.64 21.69
N SER A 326 22.17 -5.58 20.47
CA SER A 326 22.93 -5.24 19.26
C SER A 326 22.69 -3.80 18.78
N ILE A 327 21.87 -3.02 19.48
CA ILE A 327 21.54 -1.64 19.12
C ILE A 327 22.56 -0.71 19.75
N SER A 328 23.19 0.14 18.93
CA SER A 328 24.11 1.17 19.42
C SER A 328 23.38 2.28 20.18
N GLU A 329 24.11 3.04 21.01
CA GLU A 329 23.50 4.10 21.82
C GLU A 329 22.87 5.20 20.94
N GLU A 330 23.48 5.49 19.79
CA GLU A 330 23.03 6.48 18.83
C GLU A 330 21.75 6.07 18.10
N GLU A 331 21.56 4.75 17.92
CA GLU A 331 20.38 4.18 17.26
C GLU A 331 19.20 3.96 18.21
N LEU A 332 19.42 4.04 19.52
CA LEU A 332 18.33 3.89 20.46
C LEU A 332 17.27 4.98 20.28
N PRO A 333 16.00 4.66 20.61
CA PRO A 333 14.99 5.67 20.85
C PRO A 333 15.44 6.64 21.94
N ASP A 334 15.13 7.92 21.79
CA ASP A 334 15.57 8.98 22.71
C ASP A 334 15.12 8.73 24.16
N VAL A 335 13.96 8.08 24.35
CA VAL A 335 13.43 7.72 25.67
C VAL A 335 14.20 6.59 26.37
N LEU A 336 14.99 5.82 25.62
CA LEU A 336 15.84 4.74 26.15
C LEU A 336 17.31 5.15 26.28
N ALA A 337 17.73 6.21 25.57
CA ALA A 337 19.08 6.73 25.61
C ALA A 337 19.45 7.17 27.04
N GLY A 338 20.64 6.80 27.50
CA GLY A 338 21.12 7.13 28.84
C GLY A 338 20.50 6.34 30.01
N LEU A 339 19.45 5.53 29.77
CA LEU A 339 18.98 4.57 30.76
C LEU A 339 19.96 3.40 30.91
N ASP A 340 20.07 2.82 32.09
CA ASP A 340 20.83 1.57 32.27
C ASP A 340 20.11 0.36 31.59
N PRO A 341 20.81 -0.77 31.35
CA PRO A 341 20.22 -1.91 30.65
C PRO A 341 18.98 -2.51 31.32
N ALA A 342 18.87 -2.48 32.64
CA ALA A 342 17.69 -2.99 33.35
C ALA A 342 16.51 -2.03 33.20
N ALA A 343 16.76 -0.72 33.29
CA ALA A 343 15.76 0.32 33.06
C ALA A 343 15.25 0.32 31.60
N ARG A 344 16.12 0.11 30.60
CA ARG A 344 15.71 -0.04 29.18
C ARG A 344 14.74 -1.20 29.00
N ARG A 345 15.06 -2.37 29.55
CA ARG A 345 14.20 -3.56 29.48
C ARG A 345 12.86 -3.31 30.17
N ALA A 346 12.87 -2.73 31.37
CA ALA A 346 11.64 -2.42 32.10
C ALA A 346 10.73 -1.46 31.33
N GLU A 347 11.29 -0.44 30.67
CA GLU A 347 10.52 0.51 29.85
C GLU A 347 9.95 -0.14 28.58
N ILE A 348 10.73 -0.96 27.88
CA ILE A 348 10.27 -1.74 26.72
C ILE A 348 9.11 -2.65 27.13
N GLU A 349 9.29 -3.45 28.19
CA GLU A 349 8.24 -4.35 28.67
C GLU A 349 6.97 -3.61 29.10
N ARG A 350 7.11 -2.44 29.76
CA ARG A 350 5.97 -1.61 30.14
C ARG A 350 5.17 -1.16 28.92
N ARG A 351 5.86 -0.72 27.86
CA ARG A 351 5.22 -0.31 26.60
C ARG A 351 4.61 -1.49 25.85
N GLN A 352 5.29 -2.63 25.79
CA GLN A 352 4.76 -3.86 25.17
C GLN A 352 3.47 -4.33 25.86
N ARG A 353 3.44 -4.36 27.20
CA ARG A 353 2.22 -4.69 27.95
C ARG A 353 1.09 -3.71 27.66
N ARG A 354 1.38 -2.40 27.65
CA ARG A 354 0.39 -1.38 27.30
C ARG A 354 -0.14 -1.57 25.88
N ARG A 355 0.75 -1.83 24.92
CA ARG A 355 0.39 -2.07 23.52
C ARG A 355 -0.51 -3.29 23.36
N ALA A 356 -0.17 -4.41 24.00
CA ALA A 356 -0.99 -5.62 23.95
C ALA A 356 -2.42 -5.34 24.43
N THR A 357 -2.59 -4.66 25.57
CA THR A 357 -3.92 -4.28 26.07
C THR A 357 -4.69 -3.38 25.10
N LEU A 358 -4.01 -2.40 24.49
CA LEU A 358 -4.63 -1.50 23.51
C LEU A 358 -5.02 -2.26 22.24
N GLN A 359 -4.17 -3.19 21.78
CA GLN A 359 -4.42 -4.00 20.59
C GLN A 359 -5.64 -4.91 20.78
N ASP A 360 -5.77 -5.56 21.95
CA ASP A 360 -6.95 -6.36 22.28
C ASP A 360 -8.25 -5.53 22.20
N GLU A 361 -8.20 -4.28 22.67
CA GLU A 361 -9.35 -3.37 22.61
C GLU A 361 -9.65 -2.91 21.18
N VAL A 362 -8.60 -2.61 20.39
CA VAL A 362 -8.70 -2.30 18.97
C VAL A 362 -9.34 -3.45 18.21
N ASP A 363 -8.85 -4.67 18.38
CA ASP A 363 -9.34 -5.86 17.68
C ASP A 363 -10.83 -6.09 17.96
N ARG A 364 -11.25 -5.95 19.22
CA ARG A 364 -12.66 -6.00 19.60
C ARG A 364 -13.49 -4.93 18.90
N LEU A 365 -13.09 -3.66 18.97
CA LEU A 365 -13.86 -2.55 18.38
C LEU A 365 -13.86 -2.57 16.85
N VAL A 366 -12.78 -3.04 16.22
CA VAL A 366 -12.69 -3.29 14.78
C VAL A 366 -13.69 -4.37 14.38
N ALA A 367 -13.77 -5.48 15.11
CA ALA A 367 -14.75 -6.53 14.82
C ALA A 367 -16.20 -6.01 14.95
N GLU A 368 -16.49 -5.21 15.98
CA GLU A 368 -17.78 -4.55 16.14
C GLU A 368 -18.09 -3.57 15.00
N ARG A 369 -17.11 -2.75 14.60
CA ARG A 369 -17.19 -1.80 13.49
C ARG A 369 -17.47 -2.50 12.18
N ASP A 370 -16.70 -3.52 11.85
CA ASP A 370 -16.85 -4.25 10.60
C ASP A 370 -18.23 -4.95 10.55
N ALA A 371 -18.70 -5.51 11.67
CA ALA A 371 -20.03 -6.09 11.76
C ALA A 371 -21.15 -5.04 11.61
N TRP A 372 -20.96 -3.86 12.20
CA TRP A 372 -21.90 -2.74 12.05
C TRP A 372 -21.95 -2.22 10.61
N LEU A 373 -20.79 -1.99 9.99
CA LEU A 373 -20.68 -1.55 8.60
C LEU A 373 -21.35 -2.55 7.65
N ARG A 374 -21.12 -3.86 7.83
CA ARG A 374 -21.81 -4.89 7.04
C ARG A 374 -23.33 -4.82 7.18
N ARG A 375 -23.85 -4.69 8.40
CA ARG A 375 -25.31 -4.58 8.64
C ARG A 375 -25.89 -3.31 8.04
N GLU A 376 -25.22 -2.19 8.24
CA GLU A 376 -25.68 -0.90 7.78
C GLU A 376 -25.68 -0.82 6.25
N ARG A 377 -24.65 -1.37 5.60
CA ARG A 377 -24.60 -1.56 4.15
C ARG A 377 -25.77 -2.41 3.65
N THR A 378 -26.06 -3.57 4.25
CA THR A 378 -27.21 -4.41 3.88
C THR A 378 -28.55 -3.71 4.09
N ARG A 379 -28.68 -2.91 5.15
CA ARG A 379 -29.89 -2.14 5.45
C ARG A 379 -30.15 -1.10 4.36
N ARG A 380 -29.09 -0.41 3.92
CA ARG A 380 -29.17 0.63 2.89
C ARG A 380 -29.32 0.06 1.48
N ALA A 381 -28.68 -1.07 1.17
CA ALA A 381 -28.83 -1.81 -0.09
C ALA A 381 -30.26 -2.28 -0.44
N ARG A 382 -31.21 -2.15 0.50
CA ARG A 382 -32.65 -2.41 0.27
C ARG A 382 -33.41 -1.17 -0.24
N GLY A 383 -32.76 -0.03 -0.42
CA GLY A 383 -33.29 1.14 -1.14
C GLY A 383 -32.85 1.17 -2.61
N GLU A 384 -33.64 1.83 -3.48
CA GLU A 384 -33.41 1.86 -4.95
C GLU A 384 -32.07 2.52 -5.36
N ASP A 385 -31.49 3.38 -4.53
CA ASP A 385 -30.25 4.14 -4.84
C ASP A 385 -28.94 3.42 -4.43
N ALA A 386 -29.00 2.34 -3.64
CA ALA A 386 -27.84 1.81 -2.91
C ALA A 386 -27.08 0.65 -3.62
N ARG A 387 -27.37 0.41 -4.91
CA ARG A 387 -26.80 -0.73 -5.66
C ARG A 387 -25.44 -0.42 -6.30
N TYR A 388 -25.09 0.86 -6.46
CA TYR A 388 -23.97 1.27 -7.31
C TYR A 388 -22.61 1.27 -6.60
N ASP A 389 -22.54 1.57 -5.30
CA ASP A 389 -21.28 1.92 -4.62
C ASP A 389 -20.20 0.81 -4.49
N ARG A 390 -20.51 -0.47 -4.79
CA ARG A 390 -19.58 -1.59 -4.53
C ARG A 390 -19.32 -2.54 -5.69
N GLU A 391 -19.92 -2.30 -6.86
CA GLU A 391 -19.82 -3.22 -7.99
C GLU A 391 -18.36 -3.51 -8.39
N VAL A 392 -17.52 -2.47 -8.38
CA VAL A 392 -16.10 -2.59 -8.71
C VAL A 392 -15.35 -3.50 -7.72
N VAL A 393 -15.59 -3.33 -6.42
CA VAL A 393 -14.91 -4.12 -5.37
C VAL A 393 -15.40 -5.55 -5.39
N ASP A 394 -16.72 -5.76 -5.42
CA ASP A 394 -17.31 -7.10 -5.40
C ASP A 394 -16.91 -7.89 -6.65
N SER A 395 -16.89 -7.26 -7.84
CA SER A 395 -16.39 -7.88 -9.06
C SER A 395 -14.90 -8.24 -8.97
N SER A 396 -14.08 -7.35 -8.40
CA SER A 396 -12.65 -7.62 -8.22
C SER A 396 -12.38 -8.77 -7.23
N LEU A 397 -13.15 -8.83 -6.14
CA LEU A 397 -13.08 -9.94 -5.18
C LEU A 397 -13.58 -11.26 -5.79
N GLU A 398 -14.64 -11.23 -6.59
CA GLU A 398 -15.11 -12.41 -7.32
C GLU A 398 -14.04 -12.93 -8.30
N LYS A 399 -13.37 -12.03 -9.03
CA LYS A 399 -12.23 -12.40 -9.88
C LYS A 399 -11.11 -13.07 -9.08
N LEU A 400 -10.75 -12.52 -7.92
CA LEU A 400 -9.74 -13.12 -7.04
C LEU A 400 -10.14 -14.52 -6.56
N ARG A 401 -11.43 -14.75 -6.24
CA ARG A 401 -11.95 -16.10 -5.90
C ARG A 401 -11.85 -17.05 -7.08
N ASN A 402 -12.24 -16.60 -8.27
CA ASN A 402 -12.17 -17.41 -9.50
C ASN A 402 -10.72 -17.75 -9.87
N LEU A 403 -9.76 -16.90 -9.53
CA LEU A 403 -8.31 -17.15 -9.67
C LEU A 403 -7.73 -18.05 -8.57
N GLY A 404 -8.51 -18.40 -7.53
CA GLY A 404 -8.03 -19.17 -6.38
C GLY A 404 -7.04 -18.41 -5.50
N TYR A 405 -7.09 -17.07 -5.51
CA TYR A 405 -6.20 -16.24 -4.70
C TYR A 405 -6.76 -16.01 -3.30
N ILE A 406 -8.08 -16.09 -3.17
CA ILE A 406 -8.84 -15.94 -1.92
C ILE A 406 -10.06 -16.89 -1.91
N GLU A 407 -10.65 -17.11 -0.74
CA GLU A 407 -11.83 -17.94 -0.45
C GLU A 407 -13.19 -17.26 -0.72
#